data_AF-A0A227J2X0-F1
#
_entry.id   AF-A0A227J2X0-F1
#
_cell.length_a   1.000
_cell.length_b   1.000
_cell.length_c   1.000
_cell.angle_alpha   90.00
_cell.angle_beta   90.00
_cell.angle_gamma   90.00
#
_symmetry.space_group_name_H-M   'P 1'
#
loop_
_entity.id
_entity.type
_entity.pdbx_description
1 polymer ?
#
loop_
_entity_poly.entity_id
_entity_poly.type
_entity_poly.pdbx_seq_one_letter_code
_entity_poly.pdbx_strand_id
1 'polypeptide(L)' 'MHIHILGICGTFMGGAAILARQLGHKVTGSDANVYPPMSTLLESQGIEI' A
#
# COMPACT_ATOMS: atom_id res chain seq x y z
N MET A 1 3.12 13.82 5.19
CA MET A 1 2.25 13.92 3.99
C MET A 1 1.34 12.70 3.95
N HIS A 2 0.15 12.83 3.37
CA HIS A 2 -0.78 11.72 3.17
C HIS A 2 -0.81 11.37 1.68
N ILE A 3 -0.49 10.11 1.36
CA ILE A 3 -0.40 9.59 0.01
C ILE A 3 -1.50 8.54 -0.16
N HIS A 4 -2.34 8.73 -1.17
CA HIS A 4 -3.36 7.77 -1.54
C HIS A 4 -3.00 7.15 -2.90
N ILE A 5 -2.86 5.83 -2.94
CA ILE A 5 -2.39 5.09 -4.13
C ILE A 5 -3.56 4.31 -4.73
N LEU A 6 -3.92 4.65 -5.97
CA LEU A 6 -4.85 3.87 -6.78
C LEU A 6 -4.10 2.75 -7.49
N GLY A 7 -4.57 1.50 -7.39
CA GLY A 7 -3.86 0.33 -7.91
C GLY A 7 -2.73 -0.16 -6.99
N ILE A 8 -2.92 -0.04 -5.67
CA ILE A 8 -1.89 -0.33 -4.66
C ILE A 8 -1.50 -1.80 -4.56
N CYS A 9 -2.36 -2.74 -5.00
CA CYS A 9 -2.05 -4.16 -4.98
C CYS A 9 -1.13 -4.60 -6.14
N GLY A 10 -0.79 -3.70 -7.07
CA GLY A 10 0.26 -3.96 -8.05
C GLY A 10 1.64 -4.08 -7.39
N THR A 11 2.47 -5.04 -7.82
CA THR A 11 3.77 -5.34 -7.19
C THR A 11 4.68 -4.11 -7.05
N PHE A 12 4.73 -3.27 -8.07
CA PHE A 12 5.52 -2.02 -8.02
C PHE A 12 4.91 -1.01 -7.05
N MET A 13 3.59 -0.81 -7.13
CA MET A 13 2.86 0.16 -6.31
C MET A 13 2.88 -0.22 -4.83
N GLY A 14 2.76 -1.51 -4.50
CA GLY A 14 2.88 -2.02 -3.15
C GLY A 14 4.27 -1.79 -2.56
N GLY A 15 5.33 -2.03 -3.35
CA GLY A 15 6.70 -1.71 -2.94
C GLY A 15 6.90 -0.21 -2.67
N ALA A 16 6.40 0.65 -3.57
CA ALA A 16 6.44 2.09 -3.40
C ALA A 16 5.64 2.57 -2.18
N ALA A 17 4.49 1.97 -1.91
CA ALA A 17 3.65 2.25 -0.75
C ALA A 17 4.39 1.95 0.56
N ILE A 18 5.10 0.81 0.62
CA ILE A 18 5.91 0.42 1.78
C ILE A 18 7.06 1.38 2.01
N LEU A 19 7.79 1.76 0.95
CA LEU A 19 8.87 2.75 1.07
C LEU A 19 8.34 4.10 1.56
N ALA A 20 7.24 4.59 0.99
CA ALA A 20 6.59 5.81 1.45
C ALA A 20 6.17 5.74 2.92
N ARG A 21 5.70 4.57 3.37
CA ARG A 21 5.35 4.32 4.78
C ARG A 21 6.58 4.38 5.68
N GLN A 22 7.68 3.76 5.26
CA GLN A 22 8.97 3.78 5.98
C GLN A 22 9.59 5.19 6.05
N LEU A 23 9.34 6.03 5.05
CA LEU A 23 9.73 7.45 5.04
C LEU A 23 8.85 8.31 5.99
N GLY A 24 7.93 7.71 6.74
CA GLY A 24 7.08 8.39 7.72
C GLY A 24 5.84 9.06 7.11
N HIS A 25 5.48 8.73 5.87
CA HIS A 25 4.23 9.20 5.28
C HIS A 25 3.04 8.35 5.73
N LYS A 26 1.86 8.99 5.82
CA LYS A 26 0.60 8.25 5.92
C LYS A 26 0.29 7.72 4.54
N VAL A 27 0.17 6.41 4.39
CA VAL A 27 -0.11 5.76 3.10
C VAL A 27 -1.43 5.02 3.21
N THR A 28 -2.29 5.25 2.24
CA THR A 28 -3.57 4.55 2.04
C THR A 28 -3.67 4.16 0.58
N GLY A 29 -4.52 3.22 0.21
CA GLY A 29 -4.78 2.93 -1.19
C GLY A 29 -6.13 2.34 -1.44
N SER A 30 -6.38 2.08 -2.72
CA SER A 30 -7.54 1.32 -3.20
C SER A 30 -7.13 0.54 -4.43
N ASP A 31 -7.62 -0.67 -4.58
CA ASP A 31 -7.43 -1.49 -5.78
C ASP A 31 -8.74 -2.17 -6.17
N ALA A 32 -8.91 -2.45 -7.45
CA ALA A 32 -10.06 -3.22 -7.93
C ALA A 32 -9.98 -4.68 -7.48
N ASN A 33 -8.77 -5.22 -7.32
CA ASN A 33 -8.54 -6.57 -6.82
C ASN A 33 -7.57 -6.54 -5.63
N VAL A 34 -8.13 -6.61 -4.42
CA VAL A 34 -7.37 -6.78 -3.18
C VAL A 34 -7.29 -8.27 -2.86
N TYR A 35 -6.12 -8.88 -3.03
CA TYR A 35 -5.94 -10.32 -2.86
C TYR A 35 -4.64 -10.67 -2.11
N PRO A 36 -4.56 -11.81 -1.42
CA PRO A 36 -3.31 -12.32 -0.85
C PRO A 36 -2.32 -12.72 -1.96
N PRO A 37 -1.00 -12.54 -1.78
CA PRO A 37 -0.30 -12.14 -0.56
C PRO A 37 -0.15 -10.61 -0.39
N MET A 38 -0.51 -9.81 -1.39
CA MET A 38 -0.19 -8.38 -1.39
C MET A 38 -1.01 -7.60 -0.37
N SER A 39 -2.30 -7.92 -0.23
CA SER A 39 -3.18 -7.32 0.79
C SER A 39 -2.63 -7.50 2.20
N THR A 40 -2.31 -8.74 2.57
CA THR A 40 -1.76 -9.09 3.88
C THR A 40 -0.41 -8.43 4.12
N LEU A 41 0.43 -8.31 3.09
CA LEU A 41 1.69 -7.60 3.17
C LEU A 41 1.48 -6.11 3.50
N LEU A 42 0.59 -5.43 2.77
CA LEU A 42 0.30 -4.00 2.98
C LEU A 42 -0.33 -3.75 4.36
N GLU A 43 -1.28 -4.58 4.78
CA GLU A 43 -1.87 -4.54 6.12
C GLU A 43 -0.81 -4.74 7.22
N SER A 44 0.13 -5.69 7.04
CA SER A 44 1.23 -5.92 8.01
C SER A 44 2.15 -4.72 8.17
N GLN A 45 2.24 -3.86 7.15
CA GLN A 45 3.01 -2.60 7.20
C GLN A 45 2.17 -1.42 7.70
N GLY A 46 0.93 -1.68 8.14
CA GLY A 46 -0.01 -0.68 8.63
C GLY A 46 -0.44 0.30 7.54
N ILE A 47 -0.60 -0.20 6.31
CA ILE A 47 -1.15 0.52 5.15
C ILE A 47 -2.61 0.10 5.00
N GLU A 48 -3.50 1.09 4.97
CA GLU A 48 -4.94 0.89 4.81
C GLU A 48 -5.27 0.78 3.31
N ILE A 49 -5.95 -0.28 2.91
CA ILE A 49 -6.25 -0.66 1.50
C ILE A 49 -7.73 -0.91 1.27
#